data_AF-A0A957M8G3-F1
#
_entry.id   AF-A0A957M8G3-F1
#
_cell.length_a   1.000
_cell.length_b   1.000
_cell.length_c   1.000
_cell.angle_alpha   90.00
_cell.angle_beta   90.00
_cell.angle_gamma   90.00
#
_symmetry.space_group_name_H-M   'P 1'
#
loop_
_entity.id
_entity.type
_entity.pdbx_description
1 polymer ?
#
loop_
_entity_poly.entity_id
_entity_poly.type
_entity_poly.pdbx_seq_one_letter_code
_entity_poly.pdbx_strand_id
1 'polypeptide(L)'
;VAGLDQWLAANSGEVGPAAVDAPVLGSKKAMVLRVYFKDYANTSRFSQAQVQNLITSMDDLWQKTSYGKINVVSVVSDLYQLPKNRSEYIDDSPP
;
A
#
# COMPACT_ATOMS: atom_id res chain seq x y z
N VAL A 1 16.01 15.52 10.21
CA VAL A 1 14.97 14.49 9.95
C VAL A 1 14.01 14.52 11.13
N ALA A 2 12.93 15.31 11.08
CA ALA A 2 12.08 15.57 12.25
C ALA A 2 10.86 14.63 12.40
N GLY A 3 10.59 13.80 11.39
CA GLY A 3 9.39 12.93 11.37
C GLY A 3 9.58 11.56 12.02
N LEU A 4 10.81 11.03 12.05
CA LEU A 4 11.09 9.71 12.61
C LEU A 4 11.05 9.74 14.15
N ASP A 5 11.63 10.78 14.75
CA ASP A 5 11.62 10.97 16.21
C ASP A 5 10.20 11.24 16.73
N GLN A 6 9.39 11.96 15.95
CA GLN A 6 7.98 12.20 16.28
C GLN A 6 7.13 10.93 16.18
N TRP A 7 7.43 10.05 15.21
CA TRP A 7 6.79 8.74 15.08
C TRP A 7 7.21 7.79 16.21
N LEU A 8 8.49 7.80 16.60
CA LEU A 8 9.02 7.01 17.73
C LEU A 8 8.45 7.47 19.08
N ALA A 9 8.33 8.78 19.29
CA ALA A 9 7.73 9.34 20.50
C ALA A 9 6.23 9.04 20.60
N ALA A 10 5.51 9.03 19.48
CA ALA A 10 4.10 8.67 19.43
C ALA A 10 3.83 7.17 19.67
N ASN A 11 4.82 6.31 19.41
CA ASN A 11 4.72 4.86 19.56
C ASN A 11 5.56 4.31 20.74
N SER A 12 5.96 5.20 21.66
CA SER A 12 6.60 4.96 22.95
C SER A 12 7.17 3.54 23.13
N GLY A 13 8.35 3.29 22.55
CA GLY A 13 9.29 2.25 23.03
C GLY A 13 8.89 0.78 22.91
N GLU A 14 7.69 0.44 22.46
CA GLU A 14 7.27 -0.94 22.30
C GLU A 14 6.67 -1.16 20.92
N VAL A 15 7.50 -1.64 19.98
CA VAL A 15 6.99 -2.49 18.90
C VAL A 15 6.68 -3.86 19.51
N GLY A 16 5.75 -3.89 20.47
CA GLY A 16 5.19 -5.13 21.00
C GLY A 16 4.26 -5.74 19.96
N PRO A 17 3.94 -7.05 20.06
CA PRO A 17 2.84 -7.60 19.26
C PRO A 17 1.63 -6.72 19.53
N ALA A 18 0.97 -6.23 18.47
CA ALA A 18 -0.32 -5.56 18.61
C ALA A 18 -1.17 -6.41 19.55
N ALA A 19 -1.73 -5.81 20.60
CA ALA A 19 -2.63 -6.52 21.52
C ALA A 19 -3.64 -7.30 20.66
N VAL A 20 -3.55 -8.64 20.73
CA VAL A 20 -4.12 -9.56 19.73
C VAL A 20 -5.64 -9.41 19.58
N ASP A 21 -6.29 -8.78 20.56
CA ASP A 21 -7.74 -8.60 20.66
C ASP A 21 -8.23 -7.13 20.59
N ALA A 22 -7.38 -6.16 20.25
CA ALA A 22 -7.88 -4.79 20.06
C ALA A 22 -8.77 -4.73 18.80
N PRO A 23 -10.03 -4.25 18.88
CA PRO A 23 -10.90 -4.17 17.73
C PRO A 23 -10.28 -3.25 16.67
N VAL A 24 -10.07 -3.78 15.47
CA VAL A 24 -9.51 -3.01 14.34
C VAL A 24 -10.60 -2.06 13.83
N LEU A 25 -10.58 -0.82 14.31
CA LEU A 25 -11.58 0.20 13.97
C LEU A 25 -10.95 1.39 13.24
N GLY A 26 -11.80 2.18 12.57
CA GLY A 26 -11.46 3.46 11.96
C GLY A 26 -10.74 3.37 10.63
N SER A 27 -10.35 4.55 10.12
CA SER A 27 -9.72 4.69 8.81
C SER A 27 -8.33 4.06 8.76
N LYS A 28 -8.09 3.24 7.74
CA LYS A 28 -6.79 2.65 7.41
C LYS A 28 -6.19 3.41 6.25
N LYS A 29 -4.92 3.77 6.36
CA LYS A 29 -4.18 4.44 5.29
C LYS A 29 -3.52 3.36 4.43
N ALA A 30 -3.73 3.44 3.12
CA ALA A 30 -3.09 2.56 2.15
C ALA A 30 -2.33 3.39 1.12
N MET A 31 -1.16 2.90 0.69
CA MET A 31 -0.41 3.45 -0.43
C MET A 31 -0.24 2.37 -1.48
N VAL A 32 -0.59 2.69 -2.72
CA VAL A 32 -0.39 1.78 -3.85
C VAL A 32 0.70 2.34 -4.74
N LEU A 33 1.79 1.57 -4.83
CA LEU A 33 2.93 1.89 -5.68
C LEU A 33 2.71 1.30 -7.06
N ARG A 34 2.66 2.16 -8.07
CA ARG A 34 2.68 1.77 -9.49
C ARG A 34 4.12 1.78 -9.96
N VAL A 35 4.63 0.64 -10.44
CA VAL A 35 6.03 0.49 -10.84
C VAL A 35 6.20 -0.12 -12.22
N TYR A 36 7.32 0.16 -12.87
CA TYR A 36 7.80 -0.54 -14.07
C TYR A 36 9.32 -0.78 -13.98
N PHE A 37 9.80 -1.81 -14.67
CA PHE A 37 11.22 -2.19 -14.63
C PHE A 37 12.09 -1.26 -15.47
N LYS A 38 13.39 -1.17 -15.14
CA LYS A 38 14.35 -0.33 -15.86
C LYS A 38 14.42 -0.64 -17.36
N ASP A 39 14.39 -1.92 -17.69
CA ASP A 39 14.48 -2.47 -19.05
C ASP A 39 13.14 -2.46 -19.80
N TYR A 40 12.09 -1.91 -19.19
CA TYR A 40 10.75 -1.86 -19.79
C TYR A 40 10.41 -0.42 -20.18
N ALA A 41 9.55 -0.27 -21.20
CA ALA A 41 9.01 1.04 -21.57
C ALA A 41 8.20 1.64 -20.41
N ASN A 42 8.22 2.97 -20.28
CA ASN A 42 7.43 3.71 -19.30
C ASN A 42 5.93 3.69 -19.66
N THR A 43 5.33 2.52 -19.49
CA THR A 43 3.92 2.29 -19.79
C THR A 43 3.34 1.31 -18.79
N SER A 44 2.05 1.47 -18.50
CA SER A 44 1.29 0.55 -17.67
C SER A 44 -0.01 0.22 -18.39
N ARG A 45 -0.46 -1.03 -18.25
CA ARG A 45 -1.76 -1.46 -18.79
C ARG A 45 -2.94 -0.72 -18.16
N PHE A 46 -2.76 -0.19 -16.94
CA PHE A 46 -3.80 0.52 -16.20
C PHE A 46 -3.32 1.92 -15.83
N SER A 47 -4.17 2.92 -16.05
CA SER A 47 -3.94 4.29 -15.60
C SER A 47 -4.00 4.41 -14.07
N GLN A 48 -3.48 5.49 -13.52
CA GLN A 48 -3.57 5.78 -12.08
C GLN A 48 -5.02 5.80 -11.61
N ALA A 49 -5.90 6.45 -12.39
CA ALA A 49 -7.32 6.54 -12.09
C ALA A 49 -8.01 5.18 -12.09
N GLN A 50 -7.66 4.28 -13.02
CA GLN A 50 -8.19 2.92 -13.03
C GLN A 50 -7.77 2.12 -11.79
N VAL A 51 -6.51 2.26 -11.37
CA VAL A 51 -6.01 1.63 -10.13
C VAL A 51 -6.69 2.25 -8.90
N GLN A 52 -6.88 3.57 -8.87
CA GLN A 52 -7.58 4.26 -7.78
C GLN A 52 -9.01 3.75 -7.65
N ASN A 53 -9.73 3.59 -8.76
CA ASN A 53 -11.10 3.08 -8.76
C ASN A 53 -11.17 1.64 -8.22
N LEU A 54 -10.20 0.79 -8.55
CA LEU A 54 -10.14 -0.57 -8.01
C LEU A 54 -10.00 -0.57 -6.48
N ILE A 55 -9.14 0.30 -5.92
CA ILE A 55 -8.96 0.41 -4.47
C ILE A 55 -10.20 1.01 -3.80
N THR A 56 -10.87 1.96 -4.45
CA THR A 56 -12.16 2.47 -3.97
C THR A 56 -13.23 1.39 -3.92
N SER A 57 -13.27 0.46 -4.89
CA SER A 57 -14.18 -0.69 -4.82
C SER A 57 -13.84 -1.65 -3.67
N MET A 58 -12.55 -1.80 -3.34
CA MET A 58 -12.12 -2.59 -2.18
C MET A 58 -12.52 -1.91 -0.85
N ASP A 59 -12.41 -0.58 -0.76
CA ASP A 59 -12.89 0.19 0.39
C ASP A 59 -14.39 -0.03 0.64
N ASP A 60 -15.22 0.02 -0.41
CA ASP A 60 -16.66 -0.25 -0.30
C ASP A 60 -16.95 -1.65 0.27
N LEU A 61 -16.21 -2.67 -0.18
CA LEU A 61 -16.33 -4.02 0.38
C LEU A 61 -15.95 -4.06 1.86
N TRP A 62 -14.86 -3.40 2.25
CA TRP A 62 -14.41 -3.37 3.65
C TRP A 62 -15.37 -2.59 4.55
N GLN A 63 -15.93 -1.49 4.07
CA GLN A 63 -16.97 -0.76 4.79
C GLN A 63 -18.21 -1.64 5.00
N LYS A 64 -18.66 -2.36 3.97
CA LYS A 64 -19.84 -3.24 4.07
C LYS A 64 -19.63 -4.41 5.02
N THR A 65 -18.50 -5.11 4.92
CA THR A 65 -18.20 -6.27 5.77
C THR A 65 -17.94 -5.88 7.22
N SER A 66 -17.38 -4.68 7.44
CA SER A 66 -17.16 -4.14 8.79
C SER A 66 -18.36 -3.39 9.36
N TYR A 67 -19.51 -3.33 8.67
CA TYR A 67 -20.68 -2.53 9.10
C TYR A 67 -20.33 -1.04 9.35
N GLY A 68 -19.50 -0.47 8.48
CA GLY A 68 -19.03 0.91 8.53
C GLY A 68 -18.00 1.19 9.63
N LYS A 69 -17.41 0.15 10.23
CA LYS A 69 -16.41 0.30 11.31
C LYS A 69 -15.00 0.54 10.79
N ILE A 70 -14.74 0.19 9.53
CA ILE A 70 -13.45 0.35 8.85
C ILE A 70 -13.68 1.00 7.50
N ASN A 71 -12.80 1.92 7.12
CA ASN A 71 -12.68 2.43 5.75
C ASN A 71 -11.20 2.53 5.37
N VAL A 72 -10.91 2.58 4.07
CA VAL A 72 -9.57 2.71 3.51
C VAL A 72 -9.43 4.06 2.82
N VAL A 73 -8.51 4.86 3.32
CA VAL A 73 -8.03 6.05 2.62
C VAL A 73 -6.79 5.67 1.84
N SER A 74 -6.87 5.71 0.51
CA SER A 74 -5.78 5.29 -0.35
C SER A 74 -5.18 6.43 -1.16
N VAL A 75 -3.89 6.32 -1.45
CA VAL A 75 -3.20 7.13 -2.44
C VAL A 75 -2.51 6.19 -3.42
N VAL A 76 -2.71 6.43 -4.71
CA VAL A 76 -2.03 5.71 -5.79
C VAL A 76 -0.93 6.60 -6.35
N SER A 77 0.30 6.10 -6.43
CA SER A 77 1.43 6.85 -6.98
C SER A 77 1.34 7.05 -8.49
N ASP A 78 2.14 7.99 -9.00
CA ASP A 78 2.56 7.97 -10.40
C ASP A 78 3.33 6.69 -10.72
N LEU A 79 3.53 6.42 -12.01
CA LEU A 79 4.28 5.25 -12.46
C LEU A 79 5.78 5.48 -12.23
N TYR A 80 6.35 4.73 -11.28
CA TYR A 80 7.74 4.86 -10.85
C TYR A 80 8.64 3.83 -11.52
N GLN A 81 9.81 4.25 -12.00
CA GLN A 81 10.79 3.33 -12.58
C GLN A 81 11.65 2.70 -11.50
N LEU A 82 11.71 1.37 -11.49
CA LEU A 82 12.65 0.64 -10.64
C LEU A 82 14.09 0.79 -11.16
N PRO A 83 15.10 0.81 -10.26
CA PRO A 83 16.49 1.06 -10.62
C PRO A 83 17.18 -0.10 -11.35
N LYS A 84 16.56 -1.28 -11.37
CA LYS A 84 17.13 -2.51 -11.93
C LYS A 84 16.19 -3.16 -12.96
N ASN A 85 16.75 -4.08 -13.74
CA ASN A 85 16.02 -4.87 -14.73
C ASN A 85 15.05 -5.85 -14.06
N ARG A 86 14.06 -6.35 -14.80
CA ARG A 86 13.08 -7.32 -14.28
C ARG A 86 13.72 -8.56 -13.64
N SER A 87 14.77 -9.10 -14.26
CA SER A 87 15.45 -10.33 -13.81
C SER A 87 16.07 -10.23 -12.42
N GLU A 88 16.21 -9.03 -11.87
CA GLU A 88 16.73 -8.79 -10.52
C GLU A 88 15.62 -8.86 -9.44
N TYR A 89 14.35 -8.85 -9.86
CA TYR A 89 13.17 -8.86 -8.97
C TYR A 89 12.31 -10.09 -9.15
N ILE A 90 12.24 -10.62 -10.38
CA ILE A 90 11.41 -11.75 -10.73
C ILE A 90 12.34 -12.84 -11.27
N ASP A 91 12.35 -13.96 -10.55
CA ASP A 91 12.92 -15.19 -11.05
C ASP A 91 11.85 -15.92 -11.89
N ASP A 92 12.18 -16.21 -13.15
CA ASP A 92 11.33 -16.98 -14.07
C ASP A 92 11.65 -18.48 -14.02
N SER A 93 12.52 -18.91 -13.12
CA SER A 93 12.80 -20.33 -12.92
C SER A 93 11.49 -21.06 -12.52
N PRO A 94 11.19 -22.21 -13.15
CA PRO A 94 10.07 -23.04 -12.71
C PRO A 94 10.27 -23.45 -11.24
N PRO A 95 9.18 -23.56 -10.45
CA PRO A 95 9.26 -24.04 -9.06
C PRO A 95 9.81 -25.47 -8.96
#